data_AF-A0A8D8F3Z6-F1
#
_entry.id   AF-A0A8D8F3Z6-F1
#
_cell.length_a   1.000
_cell.length_b   1.000
_cell.length_c   1.000
_cell.angle_alpha   90.00
_cell.angle_beta   90.00
_cell.angle_gamma   90.00
#
_symmetry.space_group_name_H-M   'P 1'
#
loop_
_entity.id
_entity.type
_entity.pdbx_description
1 polymer ?
#
loop_
_entity_poly.entity_id
_entity_poly.type
_entity_poly.pdbx_seq_one_letter_code
_entity_poly.pdbx_strand_id
1 'polypeptide(L)'
;MQSVLQAFIIKYFIFDCKPRDKSVVMEELLKPTEAEQAQALYLAISDILWNIGEKTKALIVLPGENSLIPHSHAYFQDNVTEKLFFFEFTKLDEMQIFMKRYLPYFTENPGPGALLLLYSAVVTRGMENLRNDLDAPKGAHLMGPYEEGSLNIVTLMLTGRATPYLHNGVVYVGDEDHYVSIVESTTVNTSDTASFGIITIYEPPTKCRWPEVRV
;
A
#
# COMPACT_ATOMS: atom_id res chain seq x y z
N MET A 1 -4.49 -3.40 -4.45
CA MET A 1 -4.78 -2.83 -3.11
C MET A 1 -5.19 -3.89 -2.11
N GLN A 2 -6.30 -4.60 -2.33
CA GLN A 2 -6.79 -5.62 -1.40
C GLN A 2 -5.75 -6.72 -1.12
N SER A 3 -4.98 -7.13 -2.12
CA SER A 3 -3.91 -8.13 -1.96
C SER A 3 -2.81 -7.71 -0.98
N VAL A 4 -2.45 -6.41 -0.96
CA VAL A 4 -1.45 -5.89 -0.02
C VAL A 4 -2.01 -5.96 1.41
N LEU A 5 -3.25 -5.51 1.60
CA LEU A 5 -3.90 -5.56 2.91
C LEU A 5 -4.03 -7.01 3.42
N GLN A 6 -4.43 -7.94 2.56
CA GLN A 6 -4.46 -9.37 2.88
C GLN A 6 -3.10 -9.91 3.30
N ALA A 7 -2.03 -9.51 2.61
CA ALA A 7 -0.68 -9.90 2.98
C ALA A 7 -0.33 -9.42 4.40
N PHE A 8 -0.60 -8.14 4.73
CA PHE A 8 -0.37 -7.61 6.08
C PHE A 8 -1.18 -8.32 7.16
N ILE A 9 -2.43 -8.70 6.88
CA ILE A 9 -3.25 -9.49 7.80
C ILE A 9 -2.63 -10.86 8.03
N ILE A 10 -2.16 -11.54 6.98
CA ILE A 10 -1.48 -12.83 7.10
C ILE A 10 -0.18 -12.68 7.89
N LYS A 11 0.62 -11.65 7.61
CA LYS A 11 1.83 -11.32 8.38
C LYS A 11 1.50 -11.16 9.86
N TYR A 12 0.43 -10.42 10.19
CA TYR A 12 0.00 -10.24 11.57
C TYR A 12 -0.31 -11.59 12.23
N PHE A 13 -1.06 -12.48 11.57
CA PHE A 13 -1.36 -13.81 12.12
C PHE A 13 -0.13 -14.72 12.27
N ILE A 14 0.84 -14.62 11.37
CA ILE A 14 2.05 -15.47 11.41
C ILE A 14 3.06 -14.98 12.45
N PHE A 15 3.26 -13.66 12.57
CA PHE A 15 4.39 -13.10 13.33
C PHE A 15 3.98 -12.30 14.57
N ASP A 16 2.87 -11.57 14.53
CA ASP A 16 2.49 -10.61 15.57
C ASP A 16 1.42 -11.16 16.52
N CYS A 17 0.65 -12.16 16.07
CA CYS A 17 -0.18 -13.01 16.91
C CYS A 17 0.72 -13.90 17.78
N LYS A 18 1.24 -13.35 18.88
CA LYS A 18 1.90 -14.16 19.91
C LYS A 18 0.87 -15.15 20.44
N PRO A 19 1.13 -16.47 20.38
CA PRO A 19 0.18 -17.44 20.87
C PRO A 19 0.01 -17.22 22.37
N ARG A 20 -1.23 -17.01 22.82
CA ARG A 20 -1.56 -16.80 24.25
C ARG A 20 -1.07 -17.97 25.12
N ASP A 21 -0.85 -19.13 24.51
CA ASP A 21 -0.21 -20.30 25.10
C ASP A 21 0.70 -20.97 24.07
N LYS A 22 1.89 -21.45 24.47
CA LYS A 22 2.89 -22.13 23.60
C LYS A 22 2.42 -23.46 22.97
N SER A 23 1.12 -23.78 23.06
CA SER A 23 0.51 -25.06 22.67
C SER A 23 -0.54 -24.93 21.56
N VAL A 24 -0.81 -23.74 21.02
CA VAL A 24 -1.80 -23.57 19.94
C VAL A 24 -1.22 -24.15 18.65
N VAL A 25 -1.93 -25.12 18.07
CA VAL A 25 -1.55 -25.76 16.80
C VAL A 25 -1.70 -24.73 15.67
N MET A 26 -0.75 -24.68 14.74
CA MET A 26 -0.74 -23.70 13.63
C MET A 26 -2.06 -23.69 12.82
N GLU A 27 -2.76 -24.82 12.76
CA GLU A 27 -4.06 -24.97 12.09
C GLU A 27 -5.20 -24.20 12.77
N GLU A 28 -5.10 -23.89 14.07
CA GLU A 28 -6.07 -23.05 14.77
C GLU A 28 -5.83 -21.55 14.50
N LEU A 29 -4.57 -21.14 14.28
CA LEU A 29 -4.23 -19.76 13.86
C LEU A 29 -4.76 -19.42 12.45
N LEU A 30 -5.02 -20.44 11.62
CA LEU A 30 -5.61 -20.30 10.30
C LEU A 30 -7.15 -20.23 10.32
N LYS A 31 -7.79 -20.26 11.50
CA LYS A 31 -9.24 -20.11 11.68
C LYS A 31 -9.55 -18.96 12.64
N PRO A 32 -9.20 -17.71 12.28
CA PRO A 32 -9.43 -16.57 13.16
C PRO A 32 -10.92 -16.28 13.33
N THR A 33 -11.31 -15.94 14.55
CA THR A 33 -12.65 -15.44 14.87
C THR A 33 -12.91 -14.09 14.22
N GLU A 34 -14.18 -13.68 14.09
CA GLU A 34 -14.54 -12.37 13.53
C GLU A 34 -13.86 -11.21 14.29
N ALA A 35 -13.74 -11.32 15.61
CA ALA A 35 -13.04 -10.33 16.44
C ALA A 35 -11.53 -10.26 16.14
N GLU A 36 -10.90 -11.41 15.90
CA GLU A 36 -9.48 -11.48 15.52
C GLU A 36 -9.24 -10.98 14.10
N GLN A 37 -10.16 -11.25 13.17
CA GLN A 37 -10.10 -10.71 11.81
C GLN A 37 -10.24 -9.18 11.82
N ALA A 38 -11.22 -8.65 12.56
CA ALA A 38 -11.37 -7.22 12.74
C ALA A 38 -10.13 -6.59 13.38
N GLN A 39 -9.54 -7.27 14.36
CA GLN A 39 -8.31 -6.84 15.01
C GLN A 39 -7.12 -6.77 14.06
N ALA A 40 -6.85 -7.87 13.35
CA ALA A 40 -5.78 -7.92 12.36
C ALA A 40 -5.97 -6.86 11.27
N LEU A 41 -7.22 -6.60 10.87
CA LEU A 41 -7.55 -5.62 9.84
C LEU A 41 -7.22 -4.18 10.26
N TYR A 42 -7.70 -3.72 11.43
CA TYR A 42 -7.43 -2.34 11.83
C TYR A 42 -5.94 -2.11 12.16
N LEU A 43 -5.26 -3.13 12.67
CA LEU A 43 -3.80 -3.09 12.91
C LEU A 43 -3.03 -3.03 11.59
N ALA A 44 -3.37 -3.90 10.63
CA ALA A 44 -2.75 -3.91 9.30
C ALA A 44 -2.93 -2.57 8.56
N ILE A 45 -4.14 -2.00 8.57
CA ILE A 45 -4.37 -0.67 7.97
C ILE A 45 -3.53 0.39 8.68
N SER A 46 -3.51 0.35 10.01
CA SER A 46 -2.75 1.33 10.80
C SER A 46 -1.25 1.25 10.50
N ASP A 47 -0.69 0.04 10.44
CA ASP A 47 0.73 -0.17 10.16
C ASP A 47 1.11 0.27 8.74
N ILE A 48 0.27 -0.01 7.75
CA ILE A 48 0.49 0.46 6.36
C ILE A 48 0.56 1.99 6.34
N LEU A 49 -0.44 2.67 6.91
CA LEU A 49 -0.48 4.14 6.94
C LEU A 49 0.68 4.73 7.74
N TRP A 50 1.04 4.10 8.87
CA TRP A 50 2.15 4.52 9.70
C TRP A 50 3.49 4.43 8.97
N ASN A 51 3.69 3.37 8.18
CA ASN A 51 4.88 3.18 7.36
C ASN A 51 4.95 4.19 6.20
N ILE A 52 3.83 4.47 5.53
CA ILE A 52 3.75 5.53 4.51
C ILE A 52 4.15 6.89 5.09
N GLY A 53 3.74 7.12 6.34
CA GLY A 53 4.05 8.30 7.16
C GLY A 53 5.46 8.36 7.72
N GLU A 54 6.36 7.47 7.29
CA GLU A 54 7.73 7.34 7.79
C GLU A 54 7.81 7.19 9.32
N LYS A 55 6.76 6.59 9.93
CA LYS A 55 6.60 6.44 11.39
C LYS A 55 6.57 7.76 12.17
N THR A 56 6.26 8.87 11.51
CA THR A 56 6.19 10.21 12.13
C THR A 56 4.75 10.72 12.26
N LYS A 57 3.97 10.59 11.19
CA LYS A 57 2.58 11.06 11.14
C LYS A 57 1.77 10.24 10.14
N ALA A 58 0.48 10.08 10.37
CA ALA A 58 -0.43 9.45 9.43
C ALA A 58 -1.79 10.13 9.42
N LEU A 59 -2.47 10.07 8.27
CA LEU A 59 -3.79 10.67 8.08
C LEU A 59 -4.80 9.59 7.73
N ILE A 60 -5.93 9.59 8.44
CA ILE A 60 -7.08 8.73 8.16
C ILE A 60 -8.19 9.58 7.54
N VAL A 61 -8.79 9.06 6.48
CA VAL A 61 -9.89 9.68 5.76
C VAL A 61 -11.20 8.98 6.07
N LEU A 62 -12.23 9.75 6.43
CA LEU A 62 -13.60 9.25 6.63
C LEU A 62 -14.60 9.99 5.73
N PRO A 63 -15.68 9.33 5.31
CA PRO A 63 -16.72 9.96 4.52
C PRO A 63 -17.62 10.84 5.39
N GLY A 64 -18.09 11.94 4.81
CA GLY A 64 -19.05 12.87 5.38
C GLY A 64 -20.33 12.98 4.57
N GLU A 65 -21.36 13.59 5.15
CA GLU A 65 -22.63 13.84 4.45
C GLU A 65 -22.61 15.19 3.72
N ASN A 66 -21.99 16.20 4.35
CA ASN A 66 -21.97 17.58 3.87
C ASN A 66 -20.73 17.86 3.03
N SER A 67 -20.91 18.59 1.93
CA SER A 67 -19.79 19.11 1.14
C SER A 67 -19.07 20.21 1.91
N LEU A 68 -17.80 19.96 2.22
CA LEU A 68 -16.89 20.88 2.89
C LEU A 68 -16.27 21.89 1.93
N ILE A 69 -16.21 21.54 0.64
CA ILE A 69 -15.63 22.36 -0.42
C ILE A 69 -16.77 22.96 -1.27
N PRO A 70 -16.81 24.29 -1.45
CA PRO A 70 -17.82 24.93 -2.29
C PRO A 70 -17.53 24.69 -3.77
N HIS A 71 -18.60 24.68 -4.57
CA HIS A 71 -18.51 24.53 -6.02
C HIS A 71 -17.56 25.56 -6.64
N SER A 72 -16.66 25.10 -7.52
CA SER A 72 -15.68 25.94 -8.19
C SER A 72 -15.32 25.37 -9.57
N HIS A 73 -15.00 26.24 -10.53
CA HIS A 73 -14.47 25.83 -11.84
C HIS A 73 -13.02 25.30 -11.78
N ALA A 74 -12.35 25.42 -10.64
CA ALA A 74 -10.97 24.98 -10.45
C ALA A 74 -10.83 23.45 -10.29
N TYR A 75 -11.93 22.73 -10.06
CA TYR A 75 -11.93 21.28 -9.95
C TYR A 75 -13.25 20.68 -10.46
N PHE A 76 -13.24 19.40 -10.81
CA PHE A 76 -14.44 18.68 -11.23
C PHE A 76 -15.10 18.06 -10.00
N GLN A 77 -16.36 18.44 -9.73
CA GLN A 77 -17.07 17.98 -8.55
C GLN A 77 -17.52 16.52 -8.74
N ASP A 78 -17.06 15.61 -7.87
CA ASP A 78 -17.37 14.18 -7.94
C ASP A 78 -18.35 13.71 -6.86
N ASN A 79 -18.74 14.60 -5.94
CA ASN A 79 -19.61 14.34 -4.78
C ASN A 79 -19.05 13.34 -3.78
N VAL A 80 -17.76 13.01 -3.87
CA VAL A 80 -17.04 12.11 -2.98
C VAL A 80 -15.97 12.91 -2.27
N THR A 81 -15.03 13.49 -3.02
CA THR A 81 -13.85 14.19 -2.49
C THR A 81 -14.20 15.39 -1.64
N GLU A 82 -15.30 16.10 -1.94
CA GLU A 82 -15.71 17.30 -1.21
C GLU A 82 -16.30 16.98 0.17
N LYS A 83 -16.62 15.71 0.42
CA LYS A 83 -17.23 15.24 1.66
C LYS A 83 -16.25 14.51 2.57
N LEU A 84 -14.96 14.42 2.19
CA LEU A 84 -13.96 13.68 2.95
C LEU A 84 -13.43 14.50 4.13
N PHE A 85 -13.39 13.87 5.30
CA PHE A 85 -12.74 14.42 6.49
C PHE A 85 -11.36 13.81 6.69
N PHE A 86 -10.37 14.65 6.99
CA PHE A 86 -8.98 14.24 7.25
C PHE A 86 -8.69 14.33 8.75
N PHE A 87 -8.17 13.25 9.32
CA PHE A 87 -7.76 13.17 10.71
C PHE A 87 -6.27 12.86 10.78
N GLU A 88 -5.47 13.79 11.31
CA GLU A 88 -4.03 13.63 11.47
C GLU A 88 -3.68 13.04 12.84
N PHE A 89 -2.74 12.07 12.83
CA PHE A 89 -2.24 11.41 14.01
C PHE A 89 -0.71 11.42 14.02
N THR A 90 -0.13 11.70 15.18
CA THR A 90 1.33 11.65 15.44
C THR A 90 1.72 10.52 16.37
N LYS A 91 0.75 9.72 16.84
CA LYS A 91 0.97 8.53 17.67
C LYS A 91 0.20 7.35 17.12
N LEU A 92 0.88 6.21 16.96
CA LEU A 92 0.32 4.97 16.43
C LEU A 92 -0.85 4.45 17.30
N ASP A 93 -0.71 4.49 18.63
CA ASP A 93 -1.73 3.96 19.55
C ASP A 93 -3.08 4.71 19.41
N GLU A 94 -3.03 6.05 19.31
CA GLU A 94 -4.22 6.89 19.14
C GLU A 94 -4.90 6.60 17.79
N MET A 95 -4.09 6.41 16.75
CA MET A 95 -4.56 6.05 15.42
C MET A 95 -5.21 4.67 15.38
N GLN A 96 -4.62 3.67 16.06
CA GLN A 96 -5.18 2.32 16.14
C GLN A 96 -6.53 2.31 16.87
N ILE A 97 -6.67 3.07 17.96
CA ILE A 97 -7.95 3.23 18.67
C ILE A 97 -9.00 3.88 17.75
N PHE A 98 -8.60 4.91 17.01
CA PHE A 98 -9.48 5.56 16.04
C PHE A 98 -9.90 4.62 14.92
N MET A 99 -8.96 3.90 14.31
CA MET A 99 -9.23 2.94 13.24
C MET A 99 -10.13 1.79 13.72
N LYS A 100 -9.92 1.28 14.95
CA LYS A 100 -10.79 0.27 15.56
C LYS A 100 -12.24 0.78 15.68
N ARG A 101 -12.44 2.04 16.06
CA ARG A 101 -13.77 2.64 16.22
C ARG A 101 -14.49 2.85 14.89
N TYR A 102 -13.75 3.24 13.85
CA TYR A 102 -14.29 3.58 12.53
C TYR A 102 -14.13 2.47 11.49
N LEU A 103 -13.68 1.29 11.91
CA LEU A 103 -13.54 0.10 11.06
C LEU A 103 -14.79 -0.22 10.21
N PRO A 104 -16.03 -0.04 10.70
CA PRO A 104 -17.23 -0.32 9.89
C PRO A 104 -17.27 0.42 8.54
N TYR A 105 -16.73 1.65 8.46
CA TYR A 105 -16.68 2.41 7.20
C TYR A 105 -15.73 1.77 6.15
N PHE A 106 -14.77 0.96 6.60
CA PHE A 106 -13.82 0.26 5.74
C PHE A 106 -14.29 -1.15 5.35
N THR A 107 -15.23 -1.73 6.11
CA THR A 107 -15.74 -3.10 5.91
C THR A 107 -17.18 -3.18 5.38
N GLU A 108 -17.86 -2.04 5.24
CA GLU A 108 -19.21 -1.97 4.70
C GLU A 108 -19.28 -2.53 3.27
N ASN A 109 -20.30 -3.34 2.98
CA ASN A 109 -20.52 -3.96 1.68
C ASN A 109 -21.97 -3.72 1.21
N PRO A 110 -22.19 -3.00 0.10
CA PRO A 110 -21.22 -2.26 -0.69
C PRO A 110 -20.76 -0.98 0.05
N GLY A 111 -19.45 -0.68 0.04
CA GLY A 111 -18.91 0.49 0.72
C GLY A 111 -17.62 1.02 0.09
N PRO A 112 -17.27 2.30 0.34
CA PRO A 112 -16.10 2.95 -0.24
C PRO A 112 -14.77 2.61 0.47
N GLY A 113 -14.69 1.52 1.24
CA GLY A 113 -13.55 1.24 2.12
C GLY A 113 -12.18 1.24 1.42
N ALA A 114 -12.09 0.66 0.22
CA ALA A 114 -10.86 0.70 -0.58
C ALA A 114 -10.50 2.12 -1.02
N LEU A 115 -11.49 2.95 -1.34
CA LEU A 115 -11.29 4.34 -1.74
C LEU A 115 -10.83 5.20 -0.56
N LEU A 116 -11.43 5.01 0.63
CA LEU A 116 -11.01 5.69 1.86
C LEU A 116 -9.56 5.34 2.22
N LEU A 117 -9.18 4.07 2.09
CA LEU A 117 -7.81 3.64 2.33
C LEU A 117 -6.82 4.27 1.33
N LEU A 118 -7.20 4.34 0.04
CA LEU A 118 -6.40 4.99 -0.98
C LEU A 118 -6.14 6.47 -0.65
N TYR A 119 -7.20 7.22 -0.35
CA TYR A 119 -7.07 8.63 0.00
C TYR A 119 -6.25 8.83 1.28
N SER A 120 -6.44 7.96 2.28
CA SER A 120 -5.63 7.96 3.50
C SER A 120 -4.14 7.78 3.19
N ALA A 121 -3.79 6.82 2.33
CA ALA A 121 -2.41 6.57 1.91
C ALA A 121 -1.80 7.75 1.15
N VAL A 122 -2.53 8.30 0.17
CA VAL A 122 -2.07 9.44 -0.65
C VAL A 122 -1.82 10.69 0.20
N VAL A 123 -2.76 11.01 1.09
CA VAL A 123 -2.66 12.20 1.94
C VAL A 123 -1.61 12.02 3.03
N THR A 124 -1.45 10.81 3.56
CA THR A 124 -0.37 10.50 4.52
C THR A 124 1.00 10.72 3.91
N ARG A 125 1.24 10.25 2.66
CA ARG A 125 2.50 10.48 1.96
C ARG A 125 2.73 11.96 1.64
N GLY A 126 1.65 12.63 1.23
CA GLY A 126 1.67 14.02 0.78
C GLY A 126 1.96 14.14 -0.72
N MET A 127 1.31 15.10 -1.38
CA MET A 127 1.37 15.25 -2.85
C MET A 127 2.77 15.55 -3.39
N GLU A 128 3.59 16.29 -2.65
CA GLU A 128 4.97 16.62 -3.04
C GLU A 128 5.86 15.37 -3.02
N ASN A 129 5.86 14.65 -1.90
CA ASN A 129 6.59 13.40 -1.76
C ASN A 129 6.13 12.34 -2.76
N LEU A 130 4.82 12.25 -3.01
CA LEU A 130 4.28 11.32 -3.98
C LEU A 130 4.76 11.62 -5.40
N ARG A 131 4.87 12.90 -5.78
CA ARG A 131 5.45 13.31 -7.07
C ARG A 131 6.93 12.97 -7.18
N ASN A 132 7.67 13.16 -6.09
CA ASN A 132 9.09 12.80 -6.03
C ASN A 132 9.28 11.28 -6.12
N ASP A 133 8.41 10.49 -5.49
CA ASP A 133 8.48 9.02 -5.53
C ASP A 133 8.26 8.42 -6.91
N LEU A 134 7.40 9.06 -7.72
CA LEU A 134 7.10 8.62 -9.08
C LEU A 134 8.29 8.78 -10.04
N ASP A 135 9.35 9.50 -9.63
CA ASP A 135 10.60 9.74 -10.37
C ASP A 135 10.39 10.10 -11.85
N ALA A 136 9.39 10.92 -12.13
CA ALA A 136 8.90 11.07 -13.49
C ALA A 136 9.07 12.46 -14.10
N PRO A 137 9.57 12.57 -15.34
CA PRO A 137 9.27 13.71 -16.19
C PRO A 137 7.74 13.82 -16.38
N LYS A 138 7.25 15.02 -16.72
CA LYS A 138 5.81 15.36 -16.86
C LYS A 138 4.99 14.20 -17.47
N GLY A 139 4.24 13.44 -16.66
CA GLY A 139 3.34 12.39 -17.17
C GLY A 139 3.19 11.09 -16.36
N ALA A 140 3.95 10.84 -15.28
CA ALA A 140 3.61 9.69 -14.44
C ALA A 140 2.38 9.96 -13.58
N HIS A 141 1.50 8.97 -13.54
CA HIS A 141 0.27 9.00 -12.79
C HIS A 141 0.30 7.93 -11.70
N LEU A 142 -0.28 8.24 -10.54
CA LEU A 142 -0.46 7.25 -9.49
C LEU A 142 -1.28 6.06 -10.00
N MET A 143 -2.26 6.32 -10.87
CA MET A 143 -3.05 5.34 -11.62
C MET A 143 -2.70 5.47 -13.11
N GLY A 144 -2.04 4.46 -13.68
CA GLY A 144 -1.70 4.40 -15.10
C GLY A 144 -2.81 3.76 -15.95
N PRO A 145 -2.77 3.94 -17.28
CA PRO A 145 -3.74 3.34 -18.22
C PRO A 145 -3.51 1.83 -18.46
N TYR A 146 -2.44 1.25 -17.92
CA TYR A 146 -2.08 -0.15 -18.12
C TYR A 146 -2.83 -1.08 -17.15
N GLU A 147 -3.20 -2.28 -17.63
CA GLU A 147 -4.10 -3.24 -16.97
C GLU A 147 -3.56 -3.84 -15.66
N GLU A 148 -2.29 -3.62 -15.35
CA GLU A 148 -1.71 -3.95 -14.06
C GLU A 148 -2.04 -2.82 -13.07
N GLY A 149 -3.04 -3.06 -12.22
CA GLY A 149 -3.47 -2.12 -11.18
C GLY A 149 -2.26 -1.43 -10.56
N SER A 150 -2.24 -0.09 -10.65
CA SER A 150 -1.00 0.68 -10.66
C SER A 150 0.04 0.21 -9.66
N LEU A 151 1.15 -0.32 -10.18
CA LEU A 151 2.32 -0.75 -9.41
C LEU A 151 2.68 0.27 -8.32
N ASN A 152 2.58 1.55 -8.64
CA ASN A 152 2.82 2.70 -7.75
C ASN A 152 1.96 2.69 -6.48
N ILE A 153 0.69 2.27 -6.55
CA ILE A 153 -0.18 2.12 -5.37
C ILE A 153 0.26 0.91 -4.54
N VAL A 154 0.64 -0.18 -5.21
CA VAL A 154 1.10 -1.40 -4.53
C VAL A 154 2.41 -1.14 -3.79
N THR A 155 3.39 -0.49 -4.45
CA THR A 155 4.65 -0.08 -3.84
C THR A 155 4.41 0.93 -2.72
N LEU A 156 3.52 1.92 -2.91
CA LEU A 156 3.15 2.86 -1.85
C LEU A 156 2.67 2.15 -0.58
N MET A 157 1.77 1.18 -0.69
CA MET A 157 1.25 0.48 0.49
C MET A 157 2.23 -0.53 1.10
N LEU A 158 3.13 -1.11 0.30
CA LEU A 158 4.11 -2.07 0.79
C LEU A 158 5.31 -1.40 1.45
N THR A 159 5.85 -0.35 0.83
CA THR A 159 7.14 0.27 1.20
C THR A 159 7.01 1.67 1.76
N GLY A 160 5.83 2.29 1.62
CA GLY A 160 5.62 3.69 1.95
C GLY A 160 6.01 4.67 0.83
N ARG A 161 6.43 4.18 -0.34
CA ARG A 161 6.90 5.00 -1.47
C ARG A 161 6.22 4.59 -2.77
N ALA A 162 5.66 5.54 -3.50
CA ALA A 162 4.97 5.27 -4.78
C ALA A 162 5.93 5.14 -5.97
N THR A 163 6.97 4.32 -5.81
CA THR A 163 8.00 4.14 -6.85
C THR A 163 7.52 3.20 -7.96
N PRO A 164 7.83 3.51 -9.24
CA PRO A 164 7.58 2.61 -10.36
C PRO A 164 8.60 1.47 -10.43
N TYR A 165 9.62 1.48 -9.57
CA TYR A 165 10.74 0.56 -9.62
C TYR A 165 10.60 -0.57 -8.59
N LEU A 166 10.55 -1.81 -9.09
CA LEU A 166 10.54 -3.02 -8.26
C LEU A 166 11.93 -3.69 -8.18
N HIS A 167 13.01 -2.91 -8.27
CA HIS A 167 14.39 -3.42 -8.25
C HIS A 167 15.15 -2.86 -7.05
N ASN A 168 16.04 -3.66 -6.48
CA ASN A 168 16.83 -3.30 -5.29
C ASN A 168 18.07 -2.44 -5.65
N GLY A 169 17.89 -1.39 -6.44
CA GLY A 169 18.96 -0.45 -6.83
C GLY A 169 19.98 -0.93 -7.86
N VAL A 170 19.73 -2.08 -8.50
CA VAL A 170 20.52 -2.53 -9.65
C VAL A 170 19.60 -2.73 -10.85
N VAL A 171 19.65 -1.82 -11.82
CA VAL A 171 19.07 -2.02 -13.15
C VAL A 171 20.20 -2.42 -14.08
N TYR A 172 20.13 -3.63 -14.64
CA TYR A 172 20.99 -4.00 -15.75
C TYR A 172 20.35 -3.50 -17.04
N VAL A 173 20.77 -2.31 -17.50
CA VAL A 173 20.40 -1.80 -18.83
C VAL A 173 21.61 -1.94 -19.75
N GLY A 174 21.68 -3.03 -20.52
CA GLY A 174 22.71 -3.16 -21.55
C GLY A 174 22.86 -4.56 -22.12
N ASP A 175 22.85 -4.63 -23.45
CA ASP A 175 23.38 -5.76 -24.22
C ASP A 175 24.92 -5.71 -24.09
N GLU A 176 25.47 -6.83 -23.65
CA GLU A 176 26.86 -7.29 -23.54
C GLU A 176 28.03 -6.35 -23.10
N ASP A 177 27.96 -5.02 -22.99
CA ASP A 177 29.19 -4.25 -22.67
C ASP A 177 29.08 -2.84 -22.02
N HIS A 178 27.95 -2.36 -21.45
CA HIS A 178 27.88 -0.97 -20.95
C HIS A 178 27.19 -0.73 -19.58
N TYR A 179 27.85 0.13 -18.79
CA TYR A 179 27.53 0.83 -17.52
C TYR A 179 26.37 0.34 -16.62
N VAL A 180 26.72 0.02 -15.37
CA VAL A 180 25.77 -0.04 -14.23
C VAL A 180 25.32 1.37 -13.87
N SER A 181 24.05 1.71 -14.11
CA SER A 181 23.42 2.84 -13.43
C SER A 181 22.93 2.38 -12.06
N ILE A 182 23.63 2.83 -11.02
CA ILE A 182 23.17 2.67 -9.63
C ILE A 182 22.05 3.70 -9.44
N VAL A 183 20.80 3.28 -9.55
CA VAL A 183 19.68 4.09 -9.08
C VAL A 183 19.58 3.81 -7.59
N GLU A 184 19.86 4.81 -6.76
CA GLU A 184 19.84 4.68 -5.30
C GLU A 184 18.40 4.38 -4.84
N SER A 185 18.04 3.10 -4.86
CA SER A 185 16.81 2.61 -4.25
C SER A 185 17.05 2.64 -2.74
N THR A 186 16.32 3.51 -2.04
CA THR A 186 16.42 3.62 -0.59
C THR A 186 16.16 2.26 0.03
N THR A 187 17.21 1.64 0.54
CA THR A 187 17.09 0.50 1.45
C THR A 187 16.38 1.02 2.68
N VAL A 188 15.15 0.58 2.91
CA VAL A 188 14.51 0.76 4.21
C VAL A 188 15.38 -0.02 5.18
N ASN A 189 16.10 0.67 6.07
CA ASN A 189 16.95 0.07 7.09
C ASN A 189 16.14 -0.97 7.88
N THR A 190 16.34 -2.25 7.54
CA THR A 190 15.69 -3.41 8.17
C THR A 190 16.45 -3.77 9.44
N SER A 191 16.31 -2.97 10.50
CA SER A 191 16.80 -3.37 11.83
C SER A 191 15.73 -4.09 12.67
N ASP A 192 14.44 -3.97 12.36
CA ASP A 192 13.38 -4.50 13.22
C ASP A 192 12.29 -5.26 12.44
N THR A 193 12.22 -6.57 12.72
CA THR A 193 11.10 -7.53 12.54
C THR A 193 10.32 -7.52 11.22
N ALA A 194 10.46 -8.61 10.45
CA ALA A 194 9.55 -9.09 9.40
C ALA A 194 8.91 -8.00 8.51
N SER A 195 9.70 -7.17 7.86
CA SER A 195 9.21 -6.28 6.80
C SER A 195 9.05 -7.06 5.49
N PHE A 196 8.03 -6.76 4.68
CA PHE A 196 7.84 -7.38 3.37
C PHE A 196 9.05 -7.08 2.49
N GLY A 197 9.94 -8.06 2.31
CA GLY A 197 10.99 -8.00 1.31
C GLY A 197 10.35 -8.15 -0.07
N ILE A 198 10.61 -7.21 -0.97
CA ILE A 198 10.27 -7.37 -2.38
C ILE A 198 11.23 -8.43 -2.95
N ILE A 199 10.74 -9.65 -3.14
CA ILE A 199 11.48 -10.71 -3.82
C ILE A 199 11.29 -10.50 -5.32
N THR A 200 12.35 -10.12 -6.01
CA THR A 200 12.37 -9.99 -7.47
C THR A 200 12.14 -11.36 -8.11
N ILE A 201 11.02 -11.53 -8.81
CA ILE A 201 10.83 -12.64 -9.75
C ILE A 201 11.60 -12.26 -11.02
N TYR A 202 12.81 -12.77 -11.15
CA TYR A 202 13.56 -12.69 -12.40
C TYR A 202 12.99 -13.75 -13.35
N GLU A 203 12.22 -13.33 -14.34
CA GLU A 203 11.90 -14.19 -15.48
C GLU A 203 12.99 -13.96 -16.54
N PRO A 204 13.92 -14.91 -16.76
CA PRO A 204 14.92 -14.75 -17.80
C PRO A 204 14.20 -14.61 -19.15
N PRO A 205 14.67 -13.74 -20.07
CA PRO A 205 14.16 -13.67 -21.42
C PRO A 205 14.53 -14.96 -22.15
N THR A 206 13.72 -16.01 -21.96
CA THR A 206 13.76 -17.14 -22.86
C THR A 206 13.20 -16.67 -24.18
N LYS A 207 14.07 -16.63 -25.20
CA LYS A 207 13.66 -16.68 -26.61
C LYS A 207 12.86 -17.97 -26.81
N CYS A 208 11.58 -17.96 -26.48
CA CYS A 208 10.63 -18.95 -26.98
C CYS A 208 10.35 -18.62 -28.44
N ARG A 209 11.22 -19.12 -29.32
CA ARG A 209 10.92 -19.30 -30.74
C ARG A 209 9.78 -20.31 -30.82
N TRP A 210 8.59 -19.85 -31.16
CA TRP A 210 7.52 -20.73 -31.61
C TRP A 210 7.99 -21.42 -32.92
N PRO A 211 7.91 -22.75 -33.06
CA PRO A 211 8.09 -23.38 -34.35
C PRO A 211 6.91 -22.98 -35.26
N GLU A 212 7.21 -22.35 -36.40
CA GLU A 212 6.25 -22.14 -37.48
C GLU A 212 5.70 -23.50 -37.91
N VAL A 213 4.40 -23.71 -37.68
CA VAL A 213 3.65 -24.79 -38.31
C VAL A 213 3.37 -24.36 -39.74
N ARG A 214 4.11 -24.95 -40.69
CA ARG A 214 3.79 -24.87 -42.12
C ARG A 214 2.43 -25.55 -42.35
N VAL A 215 1.47 -24.79 -42.87
CA VAL A 215 0.30 -25.30 -43.59
C VAL A 215 0.61 -25.28 -45.07
#